data_AF-M5S7R4-F1
#
_entry.id   AF-M5S7R4-F1
#
_cell.length_a   1.000
_cell.length_b   1.000
_cell.length_c   1.000
_cell.angle_alpha   90.00
_cell.angle_beta   90.00
_cell.angle_gamma   90.00
#
_symmetry.space_group_name_H-M   'P 1'
#
loop_
_entity.id
_entity.type
_entity.pdbx_description
1 polymer ?
#
loop_
_entity_poly.entity_id
_entity_poly.type
_entity_poly.pdbx_seq_one_letter_code
_entity_poly.pdbx_strand_id
1 'polypeptide(L)'
;MSFHDPNQPLVPRGGRDIAMWRTGVGRLSLALGTGVGLVLIASYALLWVGTPLRDTIISEGGWVESLSAYLYLVVAASLLVAGGLKLWKPSLRCPRHPFLLASVLCLFFAREMDFHSRFTGGSILKTSFYLRDDLSLMSRALAASVIVLASVIVVSMFRRYASLVRNRFAAGNWLGVLPIAACLLVVFSKSIDMGLGTLGRNGVVLPIEWKVAAGHVEELSELLIPCCFLLMTVVLFLGKSKSAEGSASNSANANEPNETIRLGRERTSRAA
;
A
#
# COMPACT_ATOMS: atom_id res chain seq x y z
N MET A 1 -34.34 13.25 -11.50
CA MET A 1 -33.27 12.22 -11.50
C MET A 1 -32.20 12.68 -12.48
N SER A 2 -31.16 13.38 -12.01
CA SER A 2 -30.11 13.95 -12.85
C SER A 2 -28.92 12.99 -12.85
N PHE A 3 -28.57 12.46 -14.02
CA PHE A 3 -27.37 11.64 -14.22
C PHE A 3 -26.12 12.49 -13.99
N HIS A 4 -25.30 12.07 -13.04
CA HIS A 4 -24.00 12.68 -12.76
C HIS A 4 -22.98 12.07 -13.73
N ASP A 5 -22.43 12.89 -14.63
CA ASP A 5 -21.40 12.49 -15.59
C ASP A 5 -20.10 12.10 -14.85
N PRO A 6 -19.57 10.88 -15.02
CA PRO A 6 -18.36 10.40 -14.35
C PRO A 6 -17.05 10.99 -14.93
N ASN A 7 -17.10 11.78 -16.01
CA ASN A 7 -15.91 12.27 -16.71
C ASN A 7 -15.61 13.76 -16.54
N GLN A 8 -16.30 14.50 -15.67
CA GLN A 8 -15.94 15.90 -15.45
C GLN A 8 -14.62 16.03 -14.67
N PRO A 9 -13.59 16.71 -15.21
CA PRO A 9 -12.39 17.05 -14.47
C PRO A 9 -12.75 18.02 -13.34
N LEU A 10 -12.32 17.68 -12.13
CA LEU A 10 -12.48 18.54 -10.94
C LEU A 10 -11.70 19.84 -11.15
N VAL A 11 -12.39 20.92 -11.53
CA VAL A 11 -11.83 22.27 -11.53
C VAL A 11 -11.42 22.62 -10.09
N PRO A 12 -10.15 22.96 -9.81
CA PRO A 12 -9.73 23.31 -8.46
C PRO A 12 -10.36 24.65 -8.08
N ARG A 13 -11.34 24.60 -7.16
CA ARG A 13 -11.88 25.81 -6.52
C ARG A 13 -10.82 26.39 -5.58
N GLY A 14 -10.23 27.52 -5.99
CA GLY A 14 -9.70 28.55 -5.10
C GLY A 14 -8.36 28.28 -4.40
N GLY A 15 -7.35 29.10 -4.71
CA GLY A 15 -6.00 29.07 -4.14
C GLY A 15 -5.86 29.35 -2.63
N ARG A 16 -6.97 29.43 -1.86
CA ARG A 16 -6.94 29.54 -0.40
C ARG A 16 -6.84 28.20 0.32
N ASP A 17 -7.27 27.10 -0.29
CA ASP A 17 -7.16 25.77 0.32
C ASP A 17 -5.72 25.21 0.25
N ILE A 18 -4.89 25.70 -0.66
CA ILE A 18 -3.50 25.22 -0.84
C ILE A 18 -2.61 25.61 0.36
N ALA A 19 -2.89 26.76 1.00
CA ALA A 19 -2.09 27.26 2.11
C ALA A 19 -2.31 26.48 3.42
N MET A 20 -3.53 26.00 3.67
CA MET A 20 -3.86 25.29 4.92
C MET A 20 -3.37 23.83 4.93
N TRP A 21 -3.07 23.25 3.76
CA TRP A 21 -2.47 21.92 3.63
C TRP A 21 -0.97 21.88 4.01
N ARG A 22 -0.27 23.01 4.13
CA ARG A 22 1.20 23.03 4.34
C ARG A 22 1.65 22.75 5.78
N THR A 23 0.85 23.08 6.79
CA THR A 23 1.34 23.08 8.20
C THR A 23 1.03 21.77 8.94
N GLY A 24 -0.13 21.14 8.67
CA GLY A 24 -0.52 19.86 9.29
C GLY A 24 0.03 18.61 8.59
N VAL A 25 0.36 18.71 7.30
CA VAL A 25 0.91 17.62 6.47
C VAL A 25 2.42 17.49 6.65
N GLY A 26 3.11 18.57 7.04
CA GLY A 26 4.56 18.57 7.27
C GLY A 26 4.99 17.57 8.34
N ARG A 27 4.35 17.56 9.52
CA ARG A 27 4.72 16.65 10.63
C ARG A 27 4.44 15.17 10.32
N LEU A 28 3.32 14.88 9.65
CA LEU A 28 2.99 13.52 9.23
C LEU A 28 3.93 13.06 8.10
N SER A 29 4.24 13.94 7.16
CA SER A 29 5.19 13.63 6.08
C SER A 29 6.60 13.40 6.60
N LEU A 30 7.00 14.16 7.61
CA LEU A 30 8.30 13.98 8.27
C LEU A 30 8.33 12.68 9.06
N ALA A 31 7.26 12.35 9.81
CA ALA A 31 7.14 11.08 10.53
C ALA A 31 7.14 9.85 9.59
N LEU A 32 6.48 9.96 8.43
CA LEU A 32 6.47 8.91 7.41
C LEU A 32 7.83 8.77 6.73
N GLY A 33 8.47 9.89 6.37
CA GLY A 33 9.83 9.90 5.83
C GLY A 33 10.82 9.28 6.80
N THR A 34 10.73 9.61 8.10
CA THR A 34 11.55 8.98 9.15
C THR A 34 11.22 7.50 9.31
N GLY A 35 9.95 7.11 9.23
CA GLY A 35 9.54 5.70 9.32
C GLY A 35 10.09 4.87 8.17
N VAL A 36 9.97 5.35 6.93
CA VAL A 36 10.58 4.72 5.74
C VAL A 36 12.10 4.66 5.90
N GLY A 37 12.73 5.76 6.32
CA GLY A 37 14.18 5.81 6.57
C GLY A 37 14.63 4.78 7.60
N LEU A 38 13.91 4.64 8.72
CA LEU A 38 14.22 3.64 9.75
C LEU A 38 14.07 2.21 9.24
N VAL A 39 13.03 1.93 8.45
CA VAL A 39 12.85 0.61 7.83
C VAL A 39 14.01 0.31 6.89
N LEU A 40 14.40 1.26 6.02
CA LEU A 40 15.54 1.09 5.12
C LEU A 40 16.87 0.91 5.87
N ILE A 41 17.09 1.67 6.94
CA ILE A 41 18.28 1.54 7.79
C ILE A 41 18.30 0.17 8.49
N ALA A 42 17.17 -0.28 9.02
CA ALA A 42 17.06 -1.60 9.65
C ALA A 42 17.31 -2.73 8.64
N SER A 43 16.71 -2.65 7.45
CA SER A 43 16.95 -3.59 6.35
C SER A 43 18.42 -3.61 5.94
N TYR A 44 19.06 -2.44 5.83
CA TYR A 44 20.49 -2.35 5.55
C TYR A 44 21.35 -2.94 6.67
N ALA A 45 21.03 -2.66 7.93
CA ALA A 45 21.75 -3.18 9.10
C ALA A 45 21.70 -4.72 9.16
N LEU A 46 20.60 -5.34 8.74
CA LEU A 46 20.48 -6.80 8.65
C LEU A 46 21.52 -7.45 7.71
N LEU A 47 22.01 -6.72 6.69
CA LEU A 47 23.07 -7.23 5.81
C LEU A 47 24.43 -7.35 6.50
N TRP A 48 24.63 -6.62 7.61
CA TRP A 48 25.87 -6.58 8.38
C TRP A 48 25.84 -7.47 9.64
N VAL A 49 24.73 -8.16 9.89
CA VAL A 49 24.63 -9.16 10.95
C VAL A 49 25.55 -10.35 10.62
N GLY A 50 26.15 -10.96 11.66
CA GLY A 50 27.05 -12.10 11.51
C GLY A 50 26.42 -13.24 10.70
N THR A 51 27.25 -13.95 9.92
CA THR A 51 26.83 -14.92 8.91
C THR A 51 25.83 -16.00 9.38
N PRO A 52 25.98 -16.68 10.54
CA PRO A 52 25.03 -17.74 10.90
C PRO A 52 23.63 -17.19 11.20
N LEU A 53 23.55 -16.01 11.81
CA LEU A 53 22.28 -15.39 12.16
C LEU A 53 21.64 -14.72 10.94
N ARG A 54 22.43 -14.07 10.09
CA ARG A 54 21.95 -13.45 8.85
C ARG A 54 21.29 -14.49 7.94
N ASP A 55 21.97 -15.61 7.72
CA ASP A 55 21.46 -16.64 6.83
C ASP A 55 20.21 -17.29 7.43
N THR A 56 20.11 -17.46 8.76
CA THR A 56 18.87 -17.95 9.41
C THR A 56 17.68 -16.99 9.27
N ILE A 57 17.94 -15.68 9.26
CA ILE A 57 16.90 -14.65 9.18
C ILE A 57 16.45 -14.42 7.73
N ILE A 58 17.39 -14.35 6.79
CA ILE A 58 17.17 -13.89 5.40
C ILE A 58 17.23 -15.04 4.35
N SER A 59 17.53 -16.29 4.73
CA SER A 59 17.45 -17.40 3.76
C SER A 59 16.02 -17.70 3.32
N GLU A 60 15.88 -18.42 2.21
CA GLU A 60 14.63 -19.05 1.78
C GLU A 60 14.05 -19.91 2.92
N GLY A 61 12.78 -19.69 3.25
CA GLY A 61 12.06 -20.25 4.40
C GLY A 61 12.35 -19.55 5.73
N GLY A 62 13.08 -18.44 5.71
CA GLY A 62 13.51 -17.69 6.88
C GLY A 62 12.43 -16.84 7.53
N TRP A 63 12.86 -16.06 8.52
CA TRP A 63 11.97 -15.17 9.27
C TRP A 63 11.48 -14.01 8.42
N VAL A 64 12.29 -13.53 7.47
CA VAL A 64 11.94 -12.43 6.58
C VAL A 64 10.77 -12.81 5.67
N GLU A 65 10.83 -13.97 5.02
CA GLU A 65 9.77 -14.50 4.15
C GLU A 65 8.46 -14.71 4.91
N SER A 66 8.55 -15.28 6.11
CA SER A 66 7.37 -15.46 6.96
C SER A 66 6.78 -14.11 7.36
N LEU A 67 7.63 -13.14 7.71
CA LEU A 67 7.21 -11.82 8.14
C LEU A 67 6.57 -11.00 7.00
N SER A 68 7.12 -11.04 5.79
CA SER A 68 6.51 -10.39 4.62
C SER A 68 5.11 -10.95 4.36
N ALA A 69 4.93 -12.28 4.43
CA ALA A 69 3.63 -12.94 4.32
C ALA A 69 2.64 -12.43 5.39
N TYR A 70 3.02 -12.47 6.66
CA TYR A 70 2.15 -12.01 7.75
C TYR A 70 1.79 -10.52 7.63
N LEU A 71 2.72 -9.67 7.17
CA LEU A 71 2.44 -8.26 6.94
C LEU A 71 1.37 -8.06 5.86
N TYR A 72 1.41 -8.80 4.75
CA TYR A 72 0.33 -8.77 3.75
C TYR A 72 -1.02 -9.12 4.36
N LEU A 73 -1.07 -10.16 5.20
CA LEU A 73 -2.29 -10.60 5.86
C LEU A 73 -2.82 -9.54 6.84
N VAL A 74 -1.95 -8.94 7.66
CA VAL A 74 -2.30 -7.86 8.60
C VAL A 74 -2.87 -6.66 7.85
N VAL A 75 -2.26 -6.25 6.73
CA VAL A 75 -2.77 -5.15 5.92
C VAL A 75 -4.13 -5.51 5.31
N ALA A 76 -4.28 -6.70 4.73
CA ALA A 76 -5.54 -7.16 4.17
C ALA A 76 -6.66 -7.17 5.23
N ALA A 77 -6.39 -7.74 6.41
CA ALA A 77 -7.33 -7.79 7.52
C ALA A 77 -7.72 -6.39 8.00
N SER A 78 -6.75 -5.48 8.16
CA SER A 78 -7.03 -4.10 8.59
C SER A 78 -7.91 -3.35 7.59
N LEU A 79 -7.71 -3.56 6.28
CA LEU A 79 -8.56 -2.98 5.23
C LEU A 79 -9.98 -3.56 5.24
N LEU A 80 -10.11 -4.86 5.47
CA LEU A 80 -11.42 -5.52 5.55
C LEU A 80 -12.20 -5.12 6.79
N VAL A 81 -11.56 -5.10 7.97
CA VAL A 81 -12.19 -4.67 9.22
C VAL A 81 -12.68 -3.23 9.11
N ALA A 82 -11.85 -2.34 8.58
CA ALA A 82 -12.24 -0.95 8.42
C ALA A 82 -13.29 -0.71 7.32
N GLY A 83 -13.28 -1.50 6.26
CA GLY A 83 -14.30 -1.47 5.20
C GLY A 83 -15.63 -2.08 5.62
N GLY A 84 -15.60 -3.20 6.32
CA GLY A 84 -16.77 -3.96 6.76
C GLY A 84 -17.52 -3.27 7.90
N LEU A 85 -16.81 -2.68 8.87
CA LEU A 85 -17.42 -1.95 9.99
C LEU A 85 -18.07 -0.61 9.58
N LYS A 86 -18.17 -0.28 8.27
CA LYS A 86 -18.58 1.03 7.74
C LYS A 86 -17.88 2.21 8.43
N LEU A 87 -16.73 1.98 9.07
CA LEU A 87 -15.88 3.02 9.62
C LEU A 87 -15.44 3.97 8.51
N TRP A 88 -15.52 3.55 7.25
CA TRP A 88 -15.36 4.40 6.08
C TRP A 88 -16.69 4.95 5.60
N LYS A 89 -16.98 6.21 5.95
CA LYS A 89 -17.77 7.05 5.04
C LYS A 89 -16.97 7.18 3.74
N PRO A 90 -17.60 7.08 2.56
CA PRO A 90 -16.95 7.27 1.26
C PRO A 90 -16.50 8.74 1.13
N SER A 91 -15.41 9.08 1.78
CA SER A 91 -14.72 10.36 1.63
C SER A 91 -13.61 10.20 0.60
N LEU A 92 -13.20 11.31 -0.02
CA LEU A 92 -12.20 11.43 -1.09
C LEU A 92 -10.84 10.76 -0.80
N ARG A 93 -10.62 10.23 0.41
CA ARG A 93 -9.36 9.65 0.89
C ARG A 93 -9.35 8.13 0.92
N CYS A 94 -10.50 7.45 0.92
CA CYS A 94 -10.54 5.99 1.06
C CYS A 94 -10.64 5.26 -0.30
N PRO A 95 -10.09 4.03 -0.42
CA PRO A 95 -10.30 3.20 -1.59
C PRO A 95 -11.79 2.90 -1.74
N ARG A 96 -12.37 3.18 -2.92
CA ARG A 96 -13.79 2.90 -3.19
C ARG A 96 -14.12 1.40 -3.15
N HIS A 97 -13.12 0.54 -3.30
CA HIS A 97 -13.25 -0.92 -3.32
C HIS A 97 -12.17 -1.55 -2.44
N PRO A 98 -12.33 -1.55 -1.11
CA PRO A 98 -11.32 -2.09 -0.22
C PRO A 98 -11.22 -3.61 -0.30
N PHE A 99 -12.32 -4.29 -0.62
CA PHE A 99 -12.32 -5.72 -0.90
C PHE A 99 -11.37 -6.08 -2.05
N LEU A 100 -11.33 -5.27 -3.11
CA LEU A 100 -10.43 -5.53 -4.24
C LEU A 100 -8.96 -5.39 -3.84
N LEU A 101 -8.62 -4.38 -3.03
CA LEU A 101 -7.26 -4.19 -2.54
C LEU A 101 -6.85 -5.31 -1.56
N ALA A 102 -7.76 -5.69 -0.65
CA ALA A 102 -7.55 -6.82 0.25
C ALA A 102 -7.37 -8.14 -0.52
N SER A 103 -8.16 -8.39 -1.58
CA SER A 103 -7.99 -9.56 -2.44
C SER A 103 -6.61 -9.62 -3.08
N VAL A 104 -6.08 -8.50 -3.57
CA VAL A 104 -4.70 -8.43 -4.12
C VAL A 104 -3.67 -8.77 -3.04
N LEU A 105 -3.81 -8.23 -1.83
CA LEU A 105 -2.88 -8.52 -0.72
C LEU A 105 -2.96 -9.99 -0.29
N CYS A 106 -4.15 -10.60 -0.30
CA CYS A 106 -4.30 -12.04 -0.06
C CYS A 106 -3.64 -12.88 -1.16
N LEU A 107 -3.64 -12.44 -2.41
CA LEU A 107 -2.89 -13.11 -3.48
C LEU A 107 -1.38 -13.04 -3.25
N PHE A 108 -0.85 -11.90 -2.79
CA PHE A 108 0.56 -11.78 -2.41
C PHE A 108 0.90 -12.67 -1.21
N PHE A 109 0.06 -12.70 -0.18
CA PHE A 109 0.22 -13.64 0.94
C PHE A 109 0.25 -15.10 0.47
N ALA A 110 -0.67 -15.49 -0.42
CA ALA A 110 -0.73 -16.84 -0.96
C ALA A 110 0.48 -17.19 -1.85
N ARG A 111 1.06 -16.19 -2.52
CA ARG A 111 2.30 -16.32 -3.28
C ARG A 111 3.49 -16.55 -2.34
N GLU A 112 3.59 -15.77 -1.27
CA GLU A 112 4.68 -15.88 -0.29
C GLU A 112 4.65 -17.19 0.49
N MET A 113 3.47 -17.66 0.88
CA MET A 113 3.32 -18.95 1.58
C MET A 113 3.50 -20.17 0.67
N ASP A 114 3.84 -19.96 -0.60
CA ASP A 114 3.99 -20.99 -1.61
C ASP A 114 2.74 -21.91 -1.73
N PHE A 115 1.55 -21.37 -1.47
CA PHE A 115 0.32 -22.18 -1.50
C PHE A 115 0.08 -22.85 -2.84
N HIS A 116 0.49 -22.20 -3.93
CA HIS A 116 0.42 -22.75 -5.27
C HIS A 116 1.26 -24.03 -5.41
N SER A 117 2.51 -24.01 -4.94
CA SER A 117 3.43 -25.16 -4.94
C SER A 117 2.93 -26.29 -4.04
N ARG A 118 2.39 -25.95 -2.85
CA ARG A 118 1.81 -26.93 -1.92
C ARG A 118 0.53 -27.59 -2.45
N PHE A 119 -0.30 -26.84 -3.18
CA PHE A 119 -1.59 -27.33 -3.69
C PHE A 119 -1.44 -28.15 -4.98
N THR A 120 -0.43 -27.84 -5.81
CA THR A 120 -0.28 -28.46 -7.14
C THR A 120 0.97 -29.32 -7.31
N GLY A 121 1.82 -29.41 -6.29
CA GLY A 121 3.08 -30.18 -6.34
C GLY A 121 4.19 -29.53 -7.18
N GLY A 122 4.00 -28.29 -7.65
CA GLY A 122 5.00 -27.56 -8.42
C GLY A 122 4.61 -26.10 -8.67
N SER A 123 5.55 -25.31 -9.21
CA SER A 123 5.29 -23.90 -9.49
C SER A 123 4.41 -23.73 -10.72
N ILE A 124 3.15 -23.37 -10.47
CA ILE A 124 2.12 -23.04 -11.47
C ILE A 124 2.57 -21.93 -12.44
N LEU A 125 3.51 -21.07 -12.05
CA LEU A 125 4.02 -19.97 -12.89
C LEU A 125 5.05 -20.43 -13.92
N LYS A 126 5.59 -21.65 -13.81
CA LYS A 126 6.57 -22.17 -14.76
C LYS A 126 5.86 -22.78 -15.96
N THR A 127 6.25 -22.41 -17.17
CA THR A 127 5.76 -23.02 -18.42
C THR A 127 6.00 -24.53 -18.47
N SER A 128 7.07 -25.02 -17.84
CA SER A 128 7.36 -26.45 -17.72
C SER A 128 6.40 -27.24 -16.83
N PHE A 129 5.59 -26.55 -16.01
CA PHE A 129 4.50 -27.20 -15.28
C PHE A 129 3.37 -27.62 -16.22
N TYR A 130 3.05 -26.80 -17.23
CA TYR A 130 1.96 -27.10 -18.16
C TYR A 130 2.33 -28.10 -19.26
N LEU A 131 3.62 -28.25 -19.53
CA LEU A 131 4.17 -29.16 -20.54
C LEU A 131 4.50 -30.56 -19.98
N ARG A 132 4.23 -30.80 -18.70
CA ARG A 132 4.60 -32.03 -18.00
C ARG A 132 3.51 -33.10 -18.17
N ASP A 133 3.80 -34.18 -18.90
CA ASP A 133 2.83 -35.22 -19.30
C ASP A 133 2.23 -36.02 -18.14
N ASP A 134 2.85 -35.96 -16.97
CA ASP A 134 2.45 -36.60 -15.71
C ASP A 134 1.29 -35.89 -14.99
N LEU A 135 0.95 -34.66 -15.37
CA LEU A 135 -0.12 -33.89 -14.73
C LEU A 135 -1.48 -34.09 -15.41
N SER A 136 -2.50 -34.44 -14.60
CA SER A 136 -3.87 -34.60 -15.09
C SER A 136 -4.41 -33.31 -15.72
N LEU A 137 -5.21 -33.42 -16.77
CA LEU A 137 -5.85 -32.27 -17.44
C LEU A 137 -6.63 -31.38 -16.46
N MET A 138 -7.28 -31.98 -15.45
CA MET A 138 -8.02 -31.27 -14.41
C MET A 138 -7.10 -30.39 -13.55
N SER A 139 -5.92 -30.89 -13.14
CA SER A 139 -4.95 -30.11 -12.36
C SER A 139 -4.41 -28.91 -13.13
N ARG A 140 -4.14 -29.07 -14.44
CA ARG A 140 -3.71 -27.99 -15.33
C ARG A 140 -4.82 -26.93 -15.48
N ALA A 141 -6.07 -27.35 -15.63
CA ALA A 141 -7.22 -26.45 -15.77
C ALA A 141 -7.47 -25.62 -14.50
N LEU A 142 -7.36 -26.24 -13.31
CA LEU A 142 -7.46 -25.54 -12.03
C LEU A 142 -6.31 -24.55 -11.82
N ALA A 143 -5.07 -24.95 -12.13
CA ALA A 143 -3.92 -24.07 -12.04
C ALA A 143 -4.06 -22.84 -12.96
N ALA A 144 -4.50 -23.06 -14.20
CA ALA A 144 -4.77 -21.99 -15.15
C ALA A 144 -5.91 -21.06 -14.70
N SER A 145 -7.00 -21.61 -14.15
CA SER A 145 -8.13 -20.80 -13.69
C SER A 145 -7.75 -19.88 -12.51
N VAL A 146 -6.89 -20.37 -11.60
CA VAL A 146 -6.34 -19.56 -10.50
C VAL A 146 -5.49 -18.39 -11.04
N ILE A 147 -4.62 -18.63 -12.04
CA ILE A 147 -3.84 -17.55 -12.67
C ILE A 147 -4.76 -16.54 -13.35
N VAL A 148 -5.76 -16.99 -14.11
CA VAL A 148 -6.70 -16.10 -14.80
C VAL A 148 -7.45 -15.25 -13.78
N LEU A 149 -7.95 -15.85 -12.70
CA LEU A 149 -8.63 -15.12 -11.62
C LEU A 149 -7.71 -14.09 -10.96
N ALA A 150 -6.49 -14.48 -10.60
CA ALA A 150 -5.50 -13.57 -10.01
C ALA A 150 -5.19 -12.40 -10.95
N SER A 151 -5.01 -12.68 -12.25
CA SER A 151 -4.76 -11.69 -13.29
C SER A 151 -5.92 -10.71 -13.43
N VAL A 152 -7.16 -11.21 -13.44
CA VAL A 152 -8.37 -10.37 -13.51
C VAL A 152 -8.46 -9.43 -12.30
N ILE A 153 -8.16 -9.92 -11.09
CA ILE A 153 -8.17 -9.12 -9.86
C ILE A 153 -7.11 -8.00 -9.95
N VAL A 154 -5.88 -8.34 -10.34
CA VAL A 154 -4.78 -7.38 -10.47
C VAL A 154 -5.07 -6.34 -11.56
N VAL A 155 -5.50 -6.75 -12.75
CA VAL A 155 -5.86 -5.82 -13.84
C VAL A 155 -7.01 -4.91 -13.43
N SER A 156 -8.03 -5.46 -12.74
CA SER A 156 -9.14 -4.66 -12.22
C SER A 156 -8.69 -3.63 -11.19
N MET A 157 -7.72 -3.99 -10.33
CA MET A 157 -7.11 -3.06 -9.37
C MET A 157 -6.39 -1.93 -10.11
N PHE A 158 -5.51 -2.24 -11.06
CA PHE A 158 -4.79 -1.23 -11.83
C PHE A 158 -5.75 -0.28 -12.56
N ARG A 159 -6.75 -0.81 -13.28
CA ARG A 159 -7.71 0.03 -14.02
C ARG A 159 -8.49 0.99 -13.12
N ARG A 160 -8.78 0.59 -11.88
CA ARG A 160 -9.55 1.43 -10.92
C ARG A 160 -8.69 2.41 -10.15
N TYR A 161 -7.46 2.04 -9.81
CA TYR A 161 -6.62 2.82 -8.90
C TYR A 161 -5.46 3.56 -9.58
N ALA A 162 -5.08 3.22 -10.82
CA ALA A 162 -3.94 3.84 -11.50
C ALA A 162 -4.08 5.36 -11.66
N SER A 163 -5.26 5.86 -12.08
CA SER A 163 -5.51 7.30 -12.21
C SER A 163 -5.45 8.02 -10.86
N LEU A 164 -5.97 7.40 -9.81
CA LEU A 164 -5.93 7.94 -8.45
C LEU A 164 -4.49 8.02 -7.93
N VAL A 165 -3.73 6.93 -8.06
CA VAL A 165 -2.32 6.86 -7.66
C VAL A 165 -1.50 7.89 -8.42
N ARG A 166 -1.67 7.99 -9.75
CA ARG A 166 -0.99 8.98 -10.60
C ARG A 166 -1.27 10.41 -10.15
N ASN A 167 -2.53 10.75 -9.92
CA ASN A 167 -2.90 12.11 -9.51
C ASN A 167 -2.35 12.44 -8.11
N ARG A 168 -2.28 11.46 -7.20
CA ARG A 168 -1.71 11.64 -5.85
C ARG A 168 -0.18 11.72 -5.88
N PHE A 169 0.47 10.99 -6.76
CA PHE A 169 1.91 11.06 -6.97
C PHE A 169 2.33 12.42 -7.53
N ALA A 170 1.64 12.91 -8.56
CA ALA A 170 1.87 14.24 -9.12
C ALA A 170 1.68 15.37 -8.08
N ALA A 171 0.81 15.15 -7.09
CA ALA A 171 0.61 16.06 -5.97
C ALA A 171 1.62 15.88 -4.82
N GLY A 172 2.63 15.02 -4.95
CA GLY A 172 3.62 14.73 -3.90
C GLY A 172 3.05 14.05 -2.65
N ASN A 173 1.90 13.39 -2.77
CA ASN A 173 1.22 12.75 -1.64
C ASN A 173 1.74 11.33 -1.42
N TRP A 174 2.02 10.97 -0.16
CA TRP A 174 2.43 9.62 0.25
C TRP A 174 1.49 8.50 -0.22
N LEU A 175 0.18 8.79 -0.36
CA LEU A 175 -0.79 7.84 -0.90
C LEU A 175 -0.58 7.52 -2.39
N GLY A 176 0.18 8.32 -3.12
CA GLY A 176 0.64 8.04 -4.49
C GLY A 176 2.06 7.49 -4.54
N VAL A 177 2.96 7.99 -3.68
CA VAL A 177 4.36 7.57 -3.62
C VAL A 177 4.50 6.11 -3.17
N LEU A 178 3.81 5.70 -2.09
CA LEU A 178 3.98 4.37 -1.49
C LEU A 178 3.56 3.21 -2.44
N PRO A 179 2.41 3.28 -3.16
CA PRO A 179 2.06 2.24 -4.13
C PRO A 179 3.04 2.16 -5.31
N ILE A 180 3.56 3.30 -5.76
CA ILE A 180 4.56 3.32 -6.85
C ILE A 180 5.87 2.70 -6.36
N ALA A 181 6.33 3.05 -5.16
CA ALA A 181 7.50 2.45 -4.53
C ALA A 181 7.35 0.93 -4.40
N ALA A 182 6.18 0.46 -3.95
CA ALA A 182 5.86 -0.97 -3.88
C ALA A 182 5.95 -1.65 -5.27
N CYS A 183 5.40 -1.04 -6.33
CA CYS A 183 5.51 -1.57 -7.69
C CYS A 183 6.95 -1.62 -8.19
N LEU A 184 7.75 -0.58 -7.91
CA LEU A 184 9.17 -0.54 -8.27
C LEU A 184 9.97 -1.60 -7.53
N LEU A 185 9.67 -1.84 -6.24
CA LEU A 185 10.29 -2.92 -5.46
C LEU A 185 9.97 -4.30 -6.03
N VAL A 186 8.72 -4.56 -6.44
CA VAL A 186 8.36 -5.82 -7.12
C VAL A 186 9.21 -6.03 -8.38
N VAL A 187 9.32 -5.00 -9.23
CA VAL A 187 10.11 -5.08 -10.47
C VAL A 187 11.59 -5.26 -10.16
N PHE A 188 12.11 -4.55 -9.16
CA PHE A 188 13.50 -4.62 -8.73
C PHE A 188 13.86 -6.01 -8.20
N SER A 189 13.07 -6.52 -7.25
CA SER A 189 13.22 -7.87 -6.68
C SER A 189 13.27 -8.93 -7.78
N LYS A 190 12.27 -8.92 -8.69
CA LYS A 190 12.23 -9.87 -9.80
C LYS A 190 13.32 -9.70 -10.85
N SER A 191 13.88 -8.50 -10.98
CA SER A 191 15.03 -8.29 -11.85
C SER A 191 16.29 -8.97 -11.32
N ILE A 192 16.45 -9.07 -9.99
CA ILE A 192 17.57 -9.78 -9.36
C ILE A 192 17.44 -11.28 -9.63
N ASP A 193 16.29 -11.88 -9.28
CA ASP A 193 15.96 -13.30 -9.51
C ASP A 193 16.22 -13.71 -10.97
N MET A 194 15.59 -12.98 -11.91
CA MET A 194 15.68 -13.29 -13.32
C MET A 194 17.07 -13.05 -13.89
N GLY A 195 17.79 -12.04 -13.40
CA GLY A 195 19.16 -11.74 -13.78
C GLY A 195 20.10 -12.88 -13.42
N LEU A 196 20.11 -13.31 -12.15
CA LEU A 196 20.93 -14.42 -11.66
C LEU A 196 20.62 -15.73 -12.41
N GLY A 197 19.33 -16.03 -12.62
CA GLY A 197 18.89 -17.21 -13.36
C GLY A 197 19.34 -17.18 -14.83
N THR A 198 19.31 -16.02 -15.47
CA THR A 198 19.73 -15.86 -16.88
C THR A 198 21.24 -16.01 -17.04
N LEU A 199 22.03 -15.42 -16.14
CA LEU A 199 23.49 -15.55 -16.16
C LEU A 199 23.92 -17.03 -16.01
N GLY A 200 23.28 -17.77 -15.10
CA GLY A 200 23.54 -19.20 -14.92
C GLY A 200 23.22 -20.02 -16.17
N ARG A 201 22.12 -19.71 -16.87
CA ARG A 201 21.74 -20.41 -18.13
C ARG A 201 22.69 -20.11 -19.29
N ASN A 202 23.31 -18.93 -19.29
CA ASN A 202 24.30 -18.53 -20.29
C ASN A 202 25.73 -19.01 -19.97
N GLY A 203 25.88 -19.90 -18.99
CA GLY A 203 27.17 -20.50 -18.63
C GLY A 203 28.06 -19.62 -17.76
N VAL A 204 27.57 -18.49 -17.25
CA VAL A 204 28.34 -17.63 -16.33
C VAL A 204 28.26 -18.22 -14.92
N VAL A 205 29.38 -18.74 -14.43
CA VAL A 205 29.48 -19.27 -13.06
C VAL A 205 29.76 -18.10 -12.11
N LEU A 206 28.72 -17.64 -11.42
CA LEU A 206 28.87 -16.68 -10.33
C LEU A 206 29.39 -17.37 -9.07
N PRO A 207 30.29 -16.72 -8.31
CA PRO A 207 30.71 -17.22 -7.00
C PRO A 207 29.50 -17.35 -6.06
N ILE A 208 29.58 -18.30 -5.13
CA ILE A 208 28.48 -18.64 -4.21
C ILE A 208 28.11 -17.44 -3.34
N GLU A 209 29.11 -16.67 -2.94
CA GLU A 209 28.97 -15.48 -2.10
C GLU A 209 28.08 -14.42 -2.76
N TRP A 210 28.20 -14.26 -4.09
CA TRP A 210 27.38 -13.32 -4.86
C TRP A 210 25.94 -13.79 -4.99
N LYS A 211 25.73 -15.09 -5.15
CA LYS A 211 24.37 -15.67 -5.20
C LYS A 211 23.66 -15.50 -3.87
N VAL A 212 24.35 -15.79 -2.76
CA VAL A 212 23.82 -15.62 -1.40
C VAL A 212 23.52 -14.14 -1.11
N ALA A 213 24.45 -13.24 -1.43
CA ALA A 213 24.25 -11.81 -1.21
C ALA A 213 23.08 -11.26 -2.04
N ALA A 214 22.96 -11.66 -3.31
CA ALA A 214 21.86 -11.22 -4.16
C ALA A 214 20.52 -11.80 -3.70
N GLY A 215 20.48 -13.05 -3.24
CA GLY A 215 19.30 -13.65 -2.60
C GLY A 215 18.86 -12.88 -1.34
N HIS A 216 19.80 -12.47 -0.50
CA HIS A 216 19.47 -11.64 0.67
C HIS A 216 18.89 -10.27 0.30
N VAL A 217 19.40 -9.64 -0.77
CA VAL A 217 18.87 -8.36 -1.25
C VAL A 217 17.48 -8.55 -1.86
N GLU A 218 17.26 -9.63 -2.60
CA GLU A 218 15.95 -10.00 -3.12
C GLU A 218 14.94 -10.13 -1.97
N GLU A 219 15.25 -10.96 -0.97
CA GLU A 219 14.38 -11.25 0.17
C GLU A 219 14.03 -9.99 0.98
N LEU A 220 15.03 -9.14 1.26
CA LEU A 220 14.81 -7.86 1.94
C LEU A 220 13.96 -6.91 1.09
N SER A 221 14.14 -6.91 -0.23
CA SER A 221 13.33 -6.09 -1.12
C SER A 221 11.87 -6.56 -1.19
N GLU A 222 11.62 -7.87 -1.08
CA GLU A 222 10.27 -8.43 -0.99
C GLU A 222 9.59 -8.01 0.33
N LEU A 223 10.31 -8.02 1.47
CA LEU A 223 9.80 -7.51 2.75
C LEU A 223 9.41 -6.02 2.73
N LEU A 224 10.09 -5.19 1.92
CA LEU A 224 9.78 -3.76 1.83
C LEU A 224 8.43 -3.49 1.12
N ILE A 225 7.96 -4.42 0.29
CA ILE A 225 6.68 -4.28 -0.43
C ILE A 225 5.48 -4.21 0.54
N PRO A 226 5.25 -5.20 1.44
CA PRO A 226 4.14 -5.11 2.39
C PRO A 226 4.31 -3.96 3.39
N CYS A 227 5.55 -3.55 3.73
CA CYS A 227 5.81 -2.35 4.52
C CYS A 227 5.26 -1.08 3.87
N CYS A 228 5.39 -0.93 2.54
CA CYS A 228 4.81 0.21 1.82
C CYS A 228 3.28 0.23 1.93
N PHE A 229 2.63 -0.93 1.80
CA PHE A 229 1.17 -1.05 1.94
C PHE A 229 0.70 -0.83 3.38
N LEU A 230 1.47 -1.27 4.37
CA LEU A 230 1.21 -1.01 5.78
C LEU A 230 1.27 0.49 6.07
N LEU A 231 2.34 1.16 5.64
CA LEU A 231 2.48 2.61 5.78
C LEU A 231 1.34 3.35 5.09
N MET A 232 0.98 2.96 3.86
CA MET A 232 -0.16 3.53 3.15
C MET A 232 -1.45 3.40 3.99
N THR A 233 -1.66 2.23 4.59
CA THR A 233 -2.83 1.95 5.41
C THR A 233 -2.84 2.80 6.68
N VAL A 234 -1.71 2.95 7.36
CA VAL A 234 -1.55 3.88 8.49
C VAL A 234 -1.89 5.32 8.09
N VAL A 235 -1.41 5.79 6.92
CA VAL A 235 -1.74 7.14 6.41
C VAL A 235 -3.24 7.30 6.19
N LEU A 236 -3.91 6.28 5.63
CA LEU A 236 -5.36 6.28 5.44
C LEU A 236 -6.11 6.40 6.77
N PHE A 237 -5.65 5.71 7.82
CA PHE A 237 -6.29 5.74 9.14
C PHE A 237 -6.02 7.03 9.92
N LEU A 238 -4.77 7.49 9.98
CA LEU A 238 -4.40 8.71 10.71
C LEU A 238 -4.98 9.98 10.07
N GLY A 239 -5.14 9.97 8.74
CA GLY A 239 -5.80 11.06 8.00
C GLY A 239 -7.28 11.25 8.37
N LYS A 240 -7.93 10.29 9.02
CA LYS A 240 -9.34 10.34 9.42
C LYS A 240 -9.55 11.08 10.75
N SER A 241 -8.68 10.87 11.74
CA SER A 241 -8.81 11.45 13.09
C SER A 241 -8.86 12.98 13.06
N LYS A 242 -7.96 13.61 12.30
CA LYS A 242 -7.90 15.09 12.18
C LYS A 242 -9.13 15.74 11.55
N SER A 243 -9.83 15.04 10.65
CA SER A 243 -11.02 15.60 10.00
C SER A 243 -12.28 15.49 10.85
N ALA A 244 -12.33 14.57 11.82
CA ALA A 244 -13.42 14.50 12.80
C ALA A 244 -13.26 15.57 13.90
N GLU A 245 -12.03 15.80 14.35
CA GLU A 245 -11.69 16.80 15.38
C GLU A 245 -11.91 18.24 14.90
N GLY A 246 -11.53 18.54 13.66
CA GLY A 246 -11.74 19.88 13.07
C GLY A 246 -13.21 20.22 12.81
N SER A 247 -14.08 19.24 12.56
CA SER A 247 -15.53 19.49 12.46
C SER A 247 -16.18 19.69 13.83
N ALA A 248 -15.68 19.03 14.88
CA ALA A 248 -16.20 19.20 16.24
C ALA A 248 -15.84 20.59 16.81
N SER A 249 -14.60 21.06 16.61
CA SER A 249 -14.19 22.38 17.10
C SER A 249 -14.88 23.54 16.36
N ASN A 250 -15.10 23.41 15.05
CA ASN A 250 -15.78 24.45 14.27
C ASN A 250 -17.28 24.54 14.58
N SER A 251 -17.89 23.42 15.01
CA SER A 251 -19.28 23.39 15.47
C SER A 251 -19.43 23.96 16.89
N ALA A 252 -18.42 23.79 17.75
CA ALA A 252 -18.40 24.40 19.08
C ALA A 252 -18.20 25.92 19.01
N ASN A 253 -17.37 26.42 18.08
CA ASN A 253 -17.09 27.84 17.93
C ASN A 253 -18.20 28.63 17.20
N ALA A 254 -19.05 27.94 16.43
CA ALA A 254 -20.22 28.54 15.77
C ALA A 254 -21.41 28.77 16.71
N ASN A 255 -21.34 28.28 17.95
CA ASN A 255 -22.43 28.31 18.93
C ASN A 255 -22.18 29.29 20.09
N GLU A 256 -21.14 30.12 20.05
CA GLU A 256 -21.05 31.27 20.95
C GLU A 256 -21.91 32.42 20.38
N PRO A 257 -23.05 32.78 21.01
CA PRO A 257 -23.80 33.94 20.60
C PRO A 257 -22.96 35.19 20.85
N ASN A 258 -22.76 35.96 19.79
CA ASN A 258 -21.97 37.18 19.74
C ASN A 258 -22.58 38.25 20.68
N GLU A 259 -22.15 38.26 21.94
CA GLU A 259 -22.72 39.06 23.03
C GLU A 259 -22.17 40.51 23.11
N THR A 260 -21.65 41.07 22.02
CA THR A 260 -20.92 42.36 22.07
C THR A 260 -21.53 43.55 21.33
N ILE A 261 -22.78 43.49 20.84
CA ILE A 261 -23.40 44.67 20.19
C ILE A 261 -24.86 44.86 20.60
N ARG A 262 -25.15 45.10 21.89
CA ARG A 262 -26.42 45.69 22.36
C ARG A 262 -26.29 46.45 23.69
N LEU A 263 -25.32 47.36 23.80
CA LEU A 263 -25.34 48.39 24.85
C LEU A 263 -24.95 49.73 24.23
N GLY A 264 -25.94 50.54 23.85
CA GLY A 264 -25.66 51.89 23.35
C GLY A 264 -26.76 52.55 22.53
N ARG A 265 -28.04 52.43 22.90
CA ARG A 265 -29.08 53.31 22.31
C ARG A 265 -30.33 53.49 23.19
N GLU A 266 -30.16 53.82 24.46
CA GLU A 266 -31.24 54.42 25.24
C GLU A 266 -30.67 55.49 26.17
N ARG A 267 -30.59 56.73 25.69
CA ARG A 267 -30.56 57.97 26.47
C ARG A 267 -30.60 59.13 25.48
N THR A 268 -31.81 59.55 25.10
CA THR A 268 -32.14 60.90 24.61
C THR A 268 -33.62 60.91 24.22
N SER A 269 -34.50 61.08 25.21
CA SER A 269 -35.82 61.70 25.03
C SER A 269 -36.55 61.74 26.37
N ARG A 270 -36.18 62.70 27.23
CA ARG A 270 -37.04 63.27 28.30
C ARG A 270 -36.40 64.58 28.77
N ALA A 271 -36.63 65.64 28.02
CA ALA A 271 -36.56 67.03 28.46
C ALA A 271 -37.08 67.93 27.32
N ALA A 272 -38.40 68.12 27.28
CA ALA A 272 -39.11 69.28 26.74
C ALA A 272 -40.60 69.06 27.01
#